data_AF-A0A4P7BF62-F1
#
_entry.id   AF-A0A4P7BF62-F1
#
_cell.length_a   1.000
_cell.length_b   1.000
_cell.length_c   1.000
_cell.angle_alpha   90.00
_cell.angle_beta   90.00
_cell.angle_gamma   90.00
#
_symmetry.space_group_name_H-M   'P 1'
#
loop_
_entity.id
_entity.type
_entity.pdbx_description
1 polymer ?
#
loop_
_entity_poly.entity_id
_entity_poly.type
_entity_poly.pdbx_seq_one_letter_code
_entity_poly.pdbx_strand_id
1 'polypeptide(L)'
;MKRIGRLRHLAAGLLDSFVGRNNDVEGYWAPGMLYAQLPGCVVRLDLLRWDAEPATDVTVTVARNYGEQLRRALPKIGLAADELIEATIEVTFETAPAVPAVRYFTTGEPFDCVITLRNRYGQQVMRHAHGRCHRLEPNLFSRRGSW
;
A
#
# COMPACT_ATOMS: atom_id res chain seq x y z
N MET A 1 -18.85 -0.29 18.93
CA MET A 1 -17.39 -0.22 19.21
C MET A 1 -16.54 -1.36 18.65
N LYS A 2 -16.98 -2.64 18.58
CA LYS A 2 -16.11 -3.76 18.13
C LYS A 2 -15.68 -3.70 16.65
N ARG A 3 -16.47 -3.11 15.74
CA ARG A 3 -16.19 -3.09 14.29
C ARG A 3 -15.06 -2.11 13.88
N ILE A 4 -15.02 -0.91 14.45
CA ILE A 4 -13.95 0.05 14.16
C ILE A 4 -12.56 -0.43 14.64
N GLY A 5 -12.51 -1.18 15.74
CA GLY A 5 -11.26 -1.80 16.21
C GLY A 5 -10.71 -2.83 15.22
N ARG A 6 -11.60 -3.64 14.61
CA ARG A 6 -11.22 -4.60 13.57
C ARG A 6 -10.75 -3.93 12.29
N LEU A 7 -11.46 -2.89 11.83
CA LEU A 7 -11.02 -2.07 10.70
C LEU A 7 -9.64 -1.46 10.95
N ARG A 8 -9.38 -1.00 12.17
CA ARG A 8 -8.08 -0.45 12.56
C ARG A 8 -6.95 -1.47 12.51
N HIS A 9 -7.22 -2.71 12.91
CA HIS A 9 -6.25 -3.79 12.81
C HIS A 9 -6.00 -4.20 11.35
N LEU A 10 -7.06 -4.29 10.54
CA LEU A 10 -6.96 -4.53 9.11
C LEU A 10 -6.14 -3.45 8.38
N ALA A 11 -6.43 -2.17 8.65
CA ALA A 11 -5.67 -1.06 8.07
C ALA A 11 -4.19 -1.10 8.47
N ALA A 12 -3.88 -1.49 9.71
CA ALA A 12 -2.49 -1.66 10.15
C ALA A 12 -1.80 -2.80 9.39
N GLY A 13 -2.44 -3.97 9.29
CA GLY A 13 -1.87 -5.11 8.57
C GLY A 13 -1.67 -4.84 7.08
N LEU A 14 -2.58 -4.10 6.43
CA LEU A 14 -2.41 -3.67 5.04
C LEU A 14 -1.23 -2.69 4.91
N LEU A 15 -1.10 -1.73 5.83
CA LEU A 15 -0.02 -0.74 5.80
C LEU A 15 1.34 -1.41 5.99
N ASP A 16 1.47 -2.25 7.01
CA ASP A 16 2.69 -3.01 7.27
C ASP A 16 3.03 -3.93 6.08
N SER A 17 2.02 -4.53 5.44
CA SER A 17 2.22 -5.36 4.25
C SER A 17 2.65 -4.55 3.03
N PHE A 18 2.16 -3.33 2.86
CA PHE A 18 2.46 -2.46 1.72
C PHE A 18 3.84 -1.82 1.82
N VAL A 19 4.13 -1.27 2.99
CA VAL A 19 5.41 -0.60 3.28
C VAL A 19 6.51 -1.63 3.54
N GLY A 20 6.15 -2.85 3.94
CA GLY A 20 7.07 -3.98 4.03
C GLY A 20 7.57 -4.44 2.66
N ARG A 21 8.82 -4.90 2.58
CA ARG A 21 9.46 -5.43 1.36
C ARG A 21 8.93 -6.82 0.97
N ASN A 22 7.62 -6.94 0.75
CA ASN A 22 6.96 -8.23 0.56
C ASN A 22 6.97 -8.75 -0.89
N ASN A 23 7.68 -8.07 -1.80
CA ASN A 23 7.88 -8.51 -3.19
C ASN A 23 6.57 -8.78 -3.95
N ASP A 24 5.57 -7.92 -3.73
CA ASP A 24 4.18 -8.14 -4.11
C ASP A 24 3.87 -7.93 -5.61
N VAL A 25 4.83 -7.48 -6.42
CA VAL A 25 4.66 -7.25 -7.86
C VAL A 25 5.78 -7.93 -8.63
N GLU A 26 5.51 -9.07 -9.26
CA GLU A 26 6.50 -9.82 -10.06
C GLU A 26 7.80 -10.16 -9.32
N GLY A 27 7.76 -10.26 -7.99
CA GLY A 27 8.94 -10.48 -7.17
C GLY A 27 9.68 -9.21 -6.76
N TYR A 28 9.15 -8.03 -7.09
CA TYR A 28 9.63 -6.71 -6.70
C TYR A 28 8.71 -6.04 -5.68
N TRP A 29 9.29 -5.14 -4.90
CA TRP A 29 8.59 -4.38 -3.89
C TRP A 29 7.71 -3.29 -4.53
N ALA A 30 6.43 -3.26 -4.18
CA ALA A 30 5.43 -2.41 -4.82
C ALA A 30 5.78 -0.89 -4.80
N PRO A 31 6.17 -0.26 -3.67
CA PRO A 31 6.62 1.14 -3.66
C PRO A 31 7.78 1.44 -4.61
N GLY A 32 8.75 0.52 -4.78
CA GLY A 32 9.87 0.72 -5.69
C GLY A 32 9.46 0.67 -7.16
N MET A 33 8.53 -0.24 -7.51
CA MET A 33 7.92 -0.34 -8.84
C MET A 33 7.10 0.92 -9.18
N LEU A 34 6.26 1.34 -8.25
CA LEU A 34 5.45 2.55 -8.37
C LEU A 34 6.34 3.77 -8.57
N TYR A 35 7.40 3.91 -7.77
CA TYR A 35 8.31 5.04 -7.87
C TYR A 35 9.09 5.06 -9.19
N ALA A 36 9.45 3.88 -9.71
CA ALA A 36 10.14 3.78 -11.00
C ALA A 36 9.32 4.34 -12.16
N GLN A 37 8.01 4.09 -12.17
CA GLN A 37 7.11 4.54 -13.22
C GLN A 37 6.57 5.95 -13.01
N LEU A 38 6.34 6.35 -11.76
CA LEU A 38 5.63 7.58 -11.41
C LEU A 38 6.41 8.42 -10.38
N PRO A 39 7.64 8.86 -10.72
CA PRO A 39 8.40 9.75 -9.85
C PRO A 39 7.68 11.10 -9.68
N GLY A 40 7.80 11.68 -8.49
CA GLY A 40 7.15 12.96 -8.12
C GLY A 40 5.61 12.97 -8.17
N CYS A 41 4.97 11.83 -8.38
CA CYS A 41 3.51 11.73 -8.49
C CYS A 41 2.88 11.22 -7.19
N VAL A 42 1.63 11.63 -6.95
CA VAL A 42 0.74 10.95 -5.99
C VAL A 42 0.08 9.79 -6.72
N VAL A 43 0.21 8.59 -6.16
CA VAL A 43 -0.44 7.38 -6.66
C VAL A 43 -1.56 7.01 -5.72
N ARG A 44 -2.78 6.95 -6.23
CA ARG A 44 -3.97 6.49 -5.50
C ARG A 44 -4.41 5.15 -6.06
N LEU A 45 -4.53 4.15 -5.20
CA LEU A 45 -4.96 2.79 -5.52
C LEU A 45 -6.34 2.56 -4.90
N ASP A 46 -7.33 2.20 -5.70
CA ASP A 46 -8.65 1.75 -5.25
C ASP A 46 -8.68 0.22 -5.16
N LEU A 47 -8.66 -0.30 -3.94
CA LEU A 47 -8.59 -1.73 -3.67
C LEU A 47 -9.93 -2.46 -3.85
N LEU A 48 -11.05 -1.72 -3.90
CA LEU A 48 -12.37 -2.31 -4.13
C LEU A 48 -12.66 -2.43 -5.62
N ARG A 49 -12.21 -1.44 -6.41
CA ARG A 49 -12.39 -1.41 -7.86
C ARG A 49 -11.22 -2.01 -8.63
N TRP A 50 -10.11 -2.27 -7.94
CA TRP A 50 -8.84 -2.70 -8.54
C TRP A 50 -8.36 -1.74 -9.61
N ASP A 51 -8.46 -0.45 -9.29
CA ASP A 51 -8.17 0.66 -10.19
C ASP A 51 -7.15 1.59 -9.54
N ALA A 52 -6.57 2.50 -10.32
CA ALA A 52 -5.55 3.42 -9.84
C ALA A 52 -5.51 4.73 -10.60
N GLU A 53 -4.97 5.75 -9.94
CA GLU A 53 -4.71 7.07 -10.50
C GLU A 53 -3.29 7.53 -10.14
N PRO A 54 -2.41 7.79 -11.12
CA PRO A 54 -2.54 7.49 -12.54
C PRO A 54 -2.69 5.98 -12.84
N ALA A 55 -3.48 5.65 -13.86
CA ALA A 55 -3.67 4.27 -14.31
C ALA A 55 -2.49 3.83 -15.21
N THR A 56 -1.72 2.86 -14.74
CA THR A 56 -0.70 2.11 -15.50
C THR A 56 -0.85 0.63 -15.19
N ASP A 57 -0.24 -0.24 -16.00
CA ASP A 57 -0.28 -1.69 -15.74
C ASP A 57 0.24 -2.04 -14.34
N VAL A 58 1.26 -1.32 -13.86
CA VAL A 58 1.83 -1.54 -12.53
C VAL A 58 0.89 -1.03 -11.44
N THR A 59 0.33 0.18 -11.56
CA THR A 59 -0.55 0.71 -10.52
C THR A 59 -1.82 -0.13 -10.39
N VAL A 60 -2.41 -0.56 -11.51
CA VAL A 60 -3.57 -1.47 -11.53
C VAL A 60 -3.22 -2.86 -10.97
N THR A 61 -2.03 -3.38 -11.28
CA THR A 61 -1.56 -4.66 -10.73
C THR A 61 -1.41 -4.59 -9.21
N VAL A 62 -0.81 -3.50 -8.68
CA VAL A 62 -0.69 -3.29 -7.23
C VAL A 62 -2.08 -3.19 -6.61
N ALA A 63 -2.98 -2.37 -7.17
CA ALA A 63 -4.34 -2.21 -6.67
C ALA A 63 -5.09 -3.56 -6.61
N ARG A 64 -4.94 -4.40 -7.64
CA ARG A 64 -5.51 -5.75 -7.68
C ARG A 64 -4.90 -6.68 -6.62
N ASN A 65 -3.58 -6.70 -6.45
CA ASN A 65 -2.92 -7.59 -5.50
C ASN A 65 -3.31 -7.28 -4.06
N TYR A 66 -3.31 -6.01 -3.67
CA TYR A 66 -3.77 -5.59 -2.35
C TYR A 66 -5.29 -5.66 -2.20
N GLY A 67 -6.06 -5.48 -3.28
CA GLY A 67 -7.50 -5.74 -3.30
C GLY A 67 -7.85 -7.20 -3.03
N GLU A 68 -7.11 -8.13 -3.61
CA GLU A 68 -7.22 -9.58 -3.32
C GLU A 68 -6.83 -9.91 -1.87
N GLN A 69 -5.76 -9.30 -1.36
CA GLN A 69 -5.35 -9.46 0.04
C GLN A 69 -6.46 -8.97 0.99
N LEU A 70 -7.01 -7.79 0.73
CA LEU A 70 -8.13 -7.21 1.46
C LEU A 70 -9.35 -8.13 1.42
N ARG A 71 -9.75 -8.61 0.24
CA ARG A 71 -10.88 -9.53 0.06
C ARG A 71 -10.74 -10.79 0.90
N ARG A 72 -9.52 -11.34 1.03
CA ARG A 72 -9.21 -12.51 1.87
C ARG A 72 -9.19 -12.21 3.36
N ALA A 73 -8.90 -10.96 3.74
CA ALA A 73 -8.82 -10.54 5.14
C ALA A 73 -10.19 -10.19 5.74
N LEU A 74 -11.12 -9.67 4.94
CA LEU A 74 -12.44 -9.23 5.40
C LEU A 74 -13.25 -10.32 6.16
N PRO A 75 -13.38 -11.56 5.64
CA PRO A 75 -14.11 -12.62 6.35
C PRO A 75 -13.46 -12.98 7.69
N LYS A 76 -12.13 -12.90 7.79
CA LYS A 76 -11.37 -13.22 9.01
C LYS A 76 -11.68 -12.27 10.16
N ILE A 77 -12.13 -11.06 9.84
CA ILE A 77 -12.58 -10.06 10.82
C ILE A 77 -14.11 -9.94 10.90
N GLY A 78 -14.84 -10.83 10.23
CA GLY A 78 -16.30 -10.86 10.21
C GLY A 78 -16.91 -9.60 9.57
N LEU A 79 -16.29 -9.09 8.51
CA LEU A 79 -16.88 -8.08 7.62
C LEU A 79 -17.19 -8.72 6.27
N ALA A 80 -18.37 -8.42 5.74
CA ALA A 80 -18.71 -8.75 4.35
C ALA A 80 -18.12 -7.71 3.39
N ALA A 81 -17.90 -8.10 2.14
CA ALA A 81 -17.28 -7.24 1.13
C ALA A 81 -18.10 -5.97 0.86
N ASP A 82 -19.42 -6.07 0.89
CA ASP A 82 -20.37 -4.97 0.70
C ASP A 82 -20.45 -3.99 1.90
N GLU A 83 -19.87 -4.34 3.04
CA GLU A 83 -19.81 -3.44 4.20
C GLU A 83 -18.72 -2.39 4.05
N LEU A 84 -17.71 -2.62 3.21
CA LEU A 84 -16.63 -1.68 2.94
C LEU A 84 -16.94 -0.90 1.66
N ILE A 85 -17.01 0.43 1.76
CA ILE A 85 -17.37 1.32 0.65
C ILE A 85 -16.19 2.17 0.17
N GLU A 86 -15.08 2.14 0.89
CA GLU A 86 -13.81 2.72 0.48
C GLU A 86 -12.68 1.89 1.05
N ALA A 87 -11.71 1.57 0.20
CA ALA A 87 -10.44 1.01 0.58
C ALA A 87 -9.37 1.54 -0.37
N THR A 88 -8.58 2.50 0.10
CA THR A 88 -7.58 3.15 -0.73
C THR A 88 -6.20 3.11 -0.10
N ILE A 89 -5.19 3.02 -0.97
CA ILE A 89 -3.79 3.27 -0.63
C ILE A 89 -3.37 4.49 -1.44
N GLU A 90 -2.88 5.52 -0.77
CA GLU A 90 -2.32 6.71 -1.39
C GLU A 90 -0.84 6.77 -1.07
N VAL A 91 0.00 6.96 -2.08
CA VAL A 91 1.45 7.04 -1.95
C VAL A 91 1.94 8.33 -2.58
N THR A 92 2.67 9.11 -1.80
CA THR A 92 3.31 10.34 -2.26
C THR A 92 4.80 10.15 -2.21
N PHE A 93 5.46 10.18 -3.37
CA PHE A 93 6.91 10.08 -3.46
C PHE A 93 7.58 11.45 -3.29
N GLU A 94 8.89 11.44 -2.99
CA GLU A 94 9.72 12.65 -2.90
C GLU A 94 9.23 13.64 -1.82
N THR A 95 8.71 13.09 -0.71
CA THR A 95 8.21 13.91 0.40
C THR A 95 9.34 14.54 1.18
N ALA A 96 9.04 15.63 1.90
CA ALA A 96 10.03 16.20 2.82
C ALA A 96 10.41 15.15 3.87
N PRO A 97 11.70 15.00 4.22
CA PRO A 97 12.12 14.05 5.23
C PRO A 97 11.47 14.39 6.58
N ALA A 98 10.66 13.47 7.11
CA ALA A 98 9.84 13.75 8.29
C ALA A 98 10.63 13.74 9.61
N VAL A 99 11.77 13.04 9.68
CA VAL A 99 12.54 12.80 10.93
C VAL A 99 14.02 12.48 10.60
N PRO A 100 15.01 12.77 11.46
CA PRO A 100 16.39 12.32 11.24
C PRO A 100 16.45 10.79 11.15
N ALA A 101 17.23 10.27 10.20
CA ALA A 101 17.28 8.85 9.85
C ALA A 101 17.60 7.94 11.06
N VAL A 102 16.59 7.27 11.64
CA VAL A 102 16.81 6.23 12.66
C VAL A 102 17.14 4.89 11.99
N ARG A 103 18.43 4.77 11.68
CA ARG A 103 19.36 3.62 11.63
C ARG A 103 19.05 2.25 11.02
N TYR A 104 17.85 1.81 10.63
CA TYR A 104 17.73 0.43 10.09
C TYR A 104 16.89 0.21 8.83
N PHE A 105 16.12 1.20 8.35
CA PHE A 105 15.31 1.10 7.13
C PHE A 105 15.54 2.27 6.16
N THR A 106 16.78 2.78 6.11
CA THR A 106 17.05 4.19 5.80
C THR A 106 17.59 4.51 4.40
N THR A 107 17.56 3.59 3.43
CA THR A 107 18.12 3.86 2.09
C THR A 107 17.03 4.09 1.04
N GLY A 108 17.31 5.00 0.09
CA GLY A 108 16.37 5.43 -0.94
C GLY A 108 15.72 6.78 -0.62
N GLU A 109 14.76 7.18 -1.44
CA GLU A 109 14.02 8.43 -1.34
C GLU A 109 12.81 8.30 -0.42
N PRO A 110 12.46 9.38 0.33
CA PRO A 110 11.31 9.39 1.21
C PRO A 110 9.99 9.30 0.45
N PHE A 111 9.03 8.61 1.04
CA PHE A 111 7.64 8.61 0.60
C PHE A 111 6.70 8.56 1.80
N ASP A 112 5.51 9.12 1.63
CA ASP A 112 4.40 8.95 2.55
C ASP A 112 3.38 7.95 1.98
N CYS A 113 2.81 7.13 2.85
CA CYS A 113 1.75 6.19 2.50
C CYS A 113 0.57 6.35 3.46
N VAL A 114 -0.63 6.46 2.90
CA VAL A 114 -1.88 6.58 3.64
C VAL A 114 -2.83 5.47 3.21
N ILE A 115 -3.33 4.70 4.17
CA ILE A 115 -4.43 3.76 3.95
C ILE A 115 -5.70 4.32 4.54
N THR A 116 -6.76 4.38 3.72
CA THR A 116 -8.10 4.77 4.16
C THR A 116 -9.06 3.61 3.97
N LEU A 117 -9.70 3.19 5.06
CA LEU A 117 -10.80 2.22 5.04
C LEU A 117 -12.07 2.90 5.57
N ARG A 118 -13.17 2.84 4.81
CA ARG A 118 -14.48 3.35 5.25
C ARG A 118 -15.57 2.33 5.02
N ASN A 119 -16.38 2.09 6.06
CA ASN A 119 -17.53 1.21 5.96
C ASN A 119 -18.83 1.98 5.66
N ARG A 120 -19.86 1.25 5.23
CA ARG A 120 -21.20 1.81 4.94
C ARG A 120 -21.89 2.47 6.13
N TYR A 121 -21.43 2.21 7.35
CA TYR A 121 -21.95 2.81 8.58
C TYR A 121 -21.26 4.14 8.92
N GLY A 122 -20.45 4.69 8.01
CA GLY A 122 -19.75 5.96 8.18
C GLY A 122 -18.49 5.89 9.04
N GLN A 123 -18.06 4.69 9.48
CA GLN A 123 -16.82 4.56 10.24
C GLN A 123 -15.63 4.54 9.29
N GLN A 124 -14.71 5.46 9.53
CA GLN A 124 -13.46 5.59 8.77
C GLN A 124 -12.26 5.32 9.68
N VAL A 125 -11.26 4.66 9.13
CA VAL A 125 -9.93 4.54 9.73
C VAL A 125 -8.90 4.97 8.69
N MET A 126 -7.98 5.81 9.14
CA MET A 126 -6.80 6.20 8.37
C MET A 126 -5.54 5.74 9.10
N ARG A 127 -4.56 5.25 8.33
CA ARG A 127 -3.23 4.88 8.82
C ARG A 127 -2.18 5.49 7.92
N HIS A 128 -1.11 5.97 8.54
CA HIS A 128 -0.05 6.70 7.88
C HIS A 128 1.29 6.02 8.19
N ALA A 129 2.13 5.89 7.18
CA ALA A 129 3.54 5.53 7.34
C ALA A 129 4.40 6.50 6.53
N HIS A 130 5.56 6.82 7.10
CA HIS A 130 6.66 7.43 6.36
C HIS A 130 7.69 6.33 6.08
N GLY A 131 8.02 6.14 4.82
CA GLY A 131 8.95 5.12 4.36
C GLY A 131 10.07 5.70 3.51
N ARG A 132 11.04 4.85 3.17
CA ARG A 132 12.04 5.15 2.14
C ARG A 132 12.10 4.01 1.16
N CYS A 133 12.05 4.32 -0.14
CA CYS A 133 12.19 3.32 -1.19
C CYS A 133 13.23 3.76 -2.22
N HIS A 134 13.92 2.78 -2.79
CA HIS A 134 14.69 3.04 -3.99
C HIS A 134 13.76 3.00 -5.18
N ARG A 135 14.04 3.87 -6.15
CA ARG A 135 13.52 3.70 -7.50
C ARG A 135 13.99 2.33 -7.99
N LEU A 136 13.08 1.49 -8.49
CA LEU A 136 13.52 0.24 -9.11
C LEU A 136 14.34 0.57 -10.36
N GLU A 137 15.62 0.21 -10.33
CA GLU A 137 16.49 0.22 -11.49
C GLU A 137 16.73 -1.22 -11.96
N PRO A 138 16.73 -1.49 -13.29
CA PRO A 138 17.10 -2.81 -13.80
C PRO A 138 18.49 -3.20 -13.26
N ASN A 139 18.60 -4.39 -12.66
CA ASN A 139 19.81 -5.01 -12.08
C ASN A 139 20.20 -4.65 -10.64
N LEU A 140 19.49 -3.74 -9.94
CA LEU A 140 19.80 -3.40 -8.54
C LEU A 140 19.08 -4.28 -7.51
N PHE A 141 17.99 -4.93 -7.90
CA PHE A 141 17.16 -5.74 -7.02
C PHE A 141 16.90 -7.11 -7.62
N SER A 142 17.14 -8.17 -6.84
CA SER A 142 16.92 -9.54 -7.28
C SER A 142 15.43 -9.85 -7.36
N ARG A 143 14.98 -10.35 -8.53
CA ARG A 143 13.71 -11.08 -8.64
C ARG A 143 13.79 -12.25 -7.65
N ARG A 144 12.76 -12.49 -6.83
CA ARG A 144 12.72 -13.71 -6.01
C ARG A 144 12.93 -14.91 -6.95
N GLY A 145 13.98 -15.69 -6.67
CA GLY A 145 14.28 -16.91 -7.40
C GLY A 145 13.05 -17.82 -7.39
N SER A 146 12.62 -18.20 -8.59
CA SER A 146 11.67 -19.28 -8.79
C SER A 146 12.25 -20.56 -8.18
N TRP A 147 11.61 -21.07 -7.13
CA TRP A 147 11.74 -22.47 -6.74
C TRP A 147 10.87 -23.32 -7.66
#